data_AF-A0A957BUF9-F1
#
_entry.id   AF-A0A957BUF9-F1
#
_cell.length_a   1.000
_cell.length_b   1.000
_cell.length_c   1.000
_cell.angle_alpha   90.00
_cell.angle_beta   90.00
_cell.angle_gamma   90.00
#
_symmetry.space_group_name_H-M   'P 1'
#
loop_
_entity.id
_entity.type
_entity.pdbx_description
1 polymer ?
#
loop_
_entity_poly.entity_id
_entity_poly.type
_entity_poly.pdbx_seq_one_letter_code
_entity_poly.pdbx_strand_id
1 'polypeptide(L)'
;MQFDIIDAESIYRRLLDAPDDDARGAIFDAELAAPFDGLARMMGGGGRATFAQWGMTPEMFSSAMREQVTRYVAALAEAKAWERAAAALERGWQAFSAYHDRIALDKTVFALVLSDMSKAPWARGYAGFGAIPGWIMVTYWQPDTYNLARVEAATAHELHHQLMGASMQRGGINMMASLADYMLGEGLAESFATELYGDAVAGPWVTDFPEAELERVKVIYRGALDLTGYDTLRAYIFGGQIAAAYDLPQVEVPMMSGYALGYKIVQAYKQRTGKSVVDISYIPPREVIAESGFFG
;
A
#
# COMPACT_ATOMS: atom_id res chain seq x y z
N MET A 1 -8.48 -5.83 17.09
CA MET A 1 -8.69 -4.54 16.42
C MET A 1 -10.06 -4.55 15.76
N GLN A 2 -10.80 -3.46 15.85
CA GLN A 2 -12.06 -3.22 15.15
C GLN A 2 -11.77 -2.50 13.82
N PHE A 3 -12.37 -2.98 12.73
CA PHE A 3 -12.32 -2.30 11.43
C PHE A 3 -13.61 -1.52 11.18
N ASP A 4 -13.48 -0.21 11.05
CA ASP A 4 -14.55 0.67 10.58
C ASP A 4 -14.46 0.79 9.06
N ILE A 5 -15.16 -0.10 8.38
CA ILE A 5 -15.15 -0.21 6.92
C ILE A 5 -16.15 0.78 6.32
N ILE A 6 -15.66 1.68 5.48
CA ILE A 6 -16.48 2.64 4.74
C ILE A 6 -17.24 1.91 3.62
N ASP A 7 -18.56 2.04 3.60
CA ASP A 7 -19.44 1.53 2.54
C ASP A 7 -19.34 2.41 1.29
N ALA A 8 -18.20 2.33 0.62
CA ALA A 8 -17.89 3.11 -0.56
C ALA A 8 -18.86 2.78 -1.72
N GLU A 9 -19.38 1.55 -1.82
CA GLU A 9 -20.35 1.20 -2.85
C GLU A 9 -21.63 2.04 -2.72
N SER A 10 -22.24 2.08 -1.54
CA SER A 10 -23.45 2.88 -1.31
C SER A 10 -23.19 4.38 -1.42
N ILE A 11 -21.99 4.83 -1.05
CA ILE A 11 -21.61 6.24 -1.23
C ILE A 11 -21.46 6.58 -2.72
N TYR A 12 -20.83 5.72 -3.53
CA TYR A 12 -20.68 5.93 -4.97
C TYR A 12 -22.01 5.97 -5.70
N ARG A 13 -22.96 5.11 -5.35
CA ARG A 13 -24.31 5.16 -5.92
C ARG A 13 -24.97 6.52 -5.65
N ARG A 14 -24.86 7.05 -4.43
CA ARG A 14 -25.40 8.37 -4.08
C ARG A 14 -24.64 9.54 -4.73
N LEU A 15 -23.33 9.43 -4.90
CA LEU A 15 -22.54 10.42 -5.64
C LEU A 15 -22.93 10.47 -7.13
N LEU A 16 -23.20 9.30 -7.73
CA LEU A 16 -23.74 9.21 -9.08
C LEU A 16 -25.17 9.76 -9.12
N ASP A 17 -26.02 9.48 -8.15
CA ASP A 17 -27.43 9.92 -8.17
C ASP A 17 -27.64 11.38 -7.69
N ALA A 18 -26.58 12.06 -7.24
CA ALA A 18 -26.65 13.43 -6.74
C ALA A 18 -27.23 14.40 -7.79
N PRO A 19 -28.20 15.26 -7.42
CA PRO A 19 -28.94 16.10 -8.36
C PRO A 19 -28.09 17.23 -8.96
N ASP A 20 -27.06 17.67 -8.25
CA ASP A 20 -26.15 18.75 -8.65
C ASP A 20 -24.76 18.55 -8.01
N ASP A 21 -23.83 19.44 -8.36
CA ASP A 21 -22.43 19.37 -7.93
C ASP A 21 -22.27 19.70 -6.43
N ASP A 22 -23.13 20.54 -5.87
CA ASP A 22 -23.10 20.92 -4.45
C ASP A 22 -23.51 19.74 -3.57
N ALA A 23 -24.62 19.07 -3.91
CA ALA A 23 -25.07 17.86 -3.23
C ALA A 23 -24.02 16.74 -3.31
N ARG A 24 -23.41 16.56 -4.48
CA ARG A 24 -22.34 15.57 -4.69
C ARG A 24 -21.11 15.88 -3.83
N GLY A 25 -20.69 17.14 -3.82
CA GLY A 25 -19.58 17.59 -3.00
C GLY A 25 -19.84 17.38 -1.50
N ALA A 26 -21.07 17.66 -1.03
CA ALA A 26 -21.45 17.45 0.36
C ALA A 26 -21.40 15.96 0.77
N ILE A 27 -21.87 15.05 -0.10
CA ILE A 27 -21.77 13.60 0.14
C ILE A 27 -20.31 13.17 0.21
N PHE A 28 -19.49 13.62 -0.75
CA PHE A 28 -18.06 13.27 -0.79
C PHE A 28 -17.35 13.72 0.49
N ASP A 29 -17.55 14.97 0.90
CA ASP A 29 -16.89 15.54 2.07
C ASP A 29 -17.29 14.80 3.35
N ALA A 30 -18.58 14.55 3.54
CA ALA A 30 -19.09 13.96 4.77
C ALA A 30 -18.76 12.47 4.91
N GLU A 31 -18.68 11.74 3.80
CA GLU A 31 -18.75 10.27 3.85
C GLU A 31 -17.51 9.56 3.27
N LEU A 32 -16.74 10.22 2.40
CA LEU A 32 -15.45 9.72 1.93
C LEU A 32 -14.28 10.48 2.56
N ALA A 33 -14.36 11.81 2.62
CA ALA A 33 -13.24 12.61 3.10
C ALA A 33 -13.13 12.64 4.63
N ALA A 34 -14.22 12.98 5.32
CA ALA A 34 -14.22 13.16 6.78
C ALA A 34 -13.66 11.95 7.57
N PRO A 35 -13.92 10.68 7.21
CA PRO A 35 -13.32 9.54 7.90
C PRO A 35 -11.78 9.52 7.88
N PHE A 36 -11.17 10.15 6.88
CA PHE A 36 -9.72 10.22 6.68
C PHE A 36 -9.12 11.63 6.96
N ASP A 37 -9.87 12.55 7.57
CA ASP A 37 -9.36 13.89 7.92
C ASP A 37 -8.17 13.86 8.89
N GLY A 38 -8.12 12.85 9.77
CA GLY A 38 -6.97 12.63 10.65
C GLY A 38 -5.71 12.29 9.83
N LEU A 39 -5.84 11.35 8.89
CA LEU A 39 -4.78 10.98 7.96
C LEU A 39 -4.32 12.19 7.13
N ALA A 40 -5.25 12.93 6.52
CA ALA A 40 -4.93 14.11 5.72
C ALA A 40 -4.13 15.16 6.50
N ARG A 41 -4.51 15.43 7.76
CA ARG A 41 -3.78 16.34 8.65
C ARG A 41 -2.38 15.86 8.99
N MET A 42 -2.20 14.57 9.26
CA MET A 42 -0.89 13.99 9.52
C MET A 42 0.05 14.07 8.32
N MET A 43 -0.51 14.00 7.11
CA MET A 43 0.21 14.20 5.85
C MET A 43 0.45 15.68 5.52
N GLY A 44 0.11 16.60 6.43
CA GLY A 44 0.32 18.05 6.26
C GLY A 44 -0.75 18.75 5.41
N GLY A 45 -1.87 18.09 5.15
CA GLY A 45 -2.97 18.59 4.31
C GLY A 45 -4.32 18.68 5.03
N GLY A 46 -5.40 18.70 4.25
CA GLY A 46 -6.77 18.73 4.73
C GLY A 46 -7.79 19.05 3.64
N GLY A 47 -9.00 18.51 3.79
CA GLY A 47 -10.13 18.76 2.88
C GLY A 47 -9.89 18.31 1.44
N ARG A 48 -10.75 18.77 0.53
CA ARG A 48 -10.80 18.31 -0.88
C ARG A 48 -9.47 18.44 -1.63
N ALA A 49 -8.64 19.43 -1.31
CA ALA A 49 -7.36 19.63 -1.99
C ALA A 49 -6.42 18.44 -1.82
N THR A 50 -6.38 17.84 -0.62
CA THR A 50 -5.55 16.65 -0.35
C THR A 50 -6.10 15.42 -1.06
N PHE A 51 -7.41 15.19 -1.03
CA PHE A 51 -8.02 14.07 -1.75
C PHE A 51 -7.84 14.20 -3.27
N ALA A 52 -7.91 15.41 -3.81
CA ALA A 52 -7.64 15.66 -5.23
C ALA A 52 -6.18 15.32 -5.61
N GLN A 53 -5.21 15.58 -4.74
CA GLN A 53 -3.82 15.13 -4.94
C GLN A 53 -3.69 13.60 -4.92
N TRP A 54 -4.56 12.92 -4.18
CA TRP A 54 -4.69 11.47 -4.16
C TRP A 54 -5.60 10.91 -5.27
N GLY A 55 -5.96 11.74 -6.26
CA GLY A 55 -6.77 11.32 -7.40
C GLY A 55 -8.26 11.10 -7.07
N MET A 56 -8.75 11.57 -5.93
CA MET A 56 -10.14 11.41 -5.51
C MET A 56 -10.86 12.74 -5.49
N THR A 57 -11.86 12.89 -6.35
CA THR A 57 -12.68 14.11 -6.40
C THR A 57 -14.16 13.80 -6.64
N PRO A 58 -15.09 14.64 -6.14
CA PRO A 58 -16.50 14.47 -6.46
C PRO A 58 -16.80 14.62 -7.96
N GLU A 59 -15.99 15.37 -8.72
CA GLU A 59 -16.16 15.58 -10.17
C GLU A 59 -16.00 14.29 -10.97
N MET A 60 -15.34 13.26 -10.43
CA MET A 60 -15.27 11.93 -11.03
C MET A 60 -16.67 11.31 -11.25
N PHE A 61 -17.67 11.70 -10.45
CA PHE A 61 -19.05 11.23 -10.55
C PHE A 61 -19.97 12.21 -11.30
N SER A 62 -19.39 13.28 -11.86
CA SER A 62 -20.11 14.24 -12.73
C SER A 62 -20.43 13.64 -14.11
N SER A 63 -21.25 14.34 -14.90
CA SER A 63 -21.66 13.90 -16.25
C SER A 63 -20.49 13.55 -17.17
N ALA A 64 -19.34 14.24 -17.06
CA ALA A 64 -18.17 14.02 -17.91
C ALA A 64 -17.55 12.62 -17.76
N MET A 65 -17.61 12.04 -16.55
CA MET A 65 -17.00 10.75 -16.22
C MET A 65 -18.01 9.70 -15.73
N ARG A 66 -19.29 10.07 -15.61
CA ARG A 66 -20.37 9.24 -15.06
C ARG A 66 -20.41 7.84 -15.67
N GLU A 67 -20.45 7.73 -16.99
CA GLU A 67 -20.56 6.41 -17.64
C GLU A 67 -19.35 5.51 -17.31
N GLN A 68 -18.16 6.09 -17.32
CA GLN A 68 -16.92 5.40 -17.01
C GLN A 68 -16.90 4.94 -15.54
N VAL A 69 -17.21 5.84 -14.60
CA VAL A 69 -17.20 5.54 -13.18
C VAL A 69 -18.34 4.57 -12.80
N THR A 70 -19.52 4.68 -13.40
CA THR A 70 -20.60 3.69 -13.22
C THR A 70 -20.12 2.28 -13.59
N ARG A 71 -19.37 2.13 -14.69
CA ARG A 71 -18.78 0.83 -15.06
C ARG A 71 -17.74 0.34 -14.05
N TYR A 72 -16.91 1.24 -13.50
CA TYR A 72 -15.92 0.86 -12.49
C TYR A 72 -16.56 0.42 -11.18
N VAL A 73 -17.57 1.14 -10.72
CA VAL A 73 -18.35 0.77 -9.52
C VAL A 73 -19.03 -0.59 -9.75
N ALA A 74 -19.64 -0.81 -10.92
CA ALA A 74 -20.27 -2.08 -11.25
C ALA A 74 -19.26 -3.24 -11.28
N ALA A 75 -18.07 -3.05 -11.87
CA ALA A 75 -17.02 -4.06 -11.92
C ALA A 75 -16.51 -4.44 -10.52
N LEU A 76 -16.31 -3.46 -9.63
CA LEU A 76 -15.93 -3.71 -8.23
C LEU A 76 -17.04 -4.48 -7.48
N ALA A 77 -18.31 -4.11 -7.70
CA ALA A 77 -19.46 -4.78 -7.08
C ALA A 77 -19.60 -6.23 -7.56
N GLU A 78 -19.52 -6.46 -8.88
CA GLU A 78 -19.57 -7.81 -9.48
C GLU A 78 -18.44 -8.71 -8.96
N ALA A 79 -17.24 -8.14 -8.81
CA ALA A 79 -16.08 -8.82 -8.26
C ALA A 79 -16.11 -8.97 -6.73
N LYS A 80 -17.15 -8.46 -6.05
CA LYS A 80 -17.31 -8.43 -4.59
C LYS A 80 -16.10 -7.82 -3.89
N ALA A 81 -15.52 -6.77 -4.47
CA ALA A 81 -14.25 -6.23 -4.03
C ALA A 81 -14.28 -5.78 -2.57
N TRP A 82 -15.34 -5.08 -2.14
CA TRP A 82 -15.48 -4.62 -0.75
C TRP A 82 -15.64 -5.77 0.25
N GLU A 83 -16.42 -6.81 -0.06
CA GLU A 83 -16.57 -8.00 0.78
C GLU A 83 -15.24 -8.77 0.92
N ARG A 84 -14.53 -8.94 -0.20
CA ARG A 84 -13.23 -9.61 -0.25
C ARG A 84 -12.16 -8.86 0.54
N ALA A 85 -12.13 -7.54 0.42
CA ALA A 85 -11.24 -6.69 1.20
C ALA A 85 -11.54 -6.79 2.71
N ALA A 86 -12.82 -6.73 3.11
CA ALA A 86 -13.22 -6.92 4.50
C ALA A 86 -12.77 -8.28 5.06
N ALA A 87 -12.98 -9.36 4.31
CA ALA A 87 -12.51 -10.69 4.69
C ALA A 87 -10.97 -10.77 4.77
N ALA A 88 -10.26 -10.06 3.89
CA ALA A 88 -8.81 -10.01 3.90
C ALA A 88 -8.24 -9.29 5.12
N LEU A 89 -8.90 -8.22 5.59
CA LEU A 89 -8.54 -7.53 6.83
C LEU A 89 -8.62 -8.48 8.03
N GLU A 90 -9.74 -9.19 8.16
CA GLU A 90 -9.94 -10.16 9.25
C GLU A 90 -8.91 -11.29 9.17
N ARG A 91 -8.71 -11.88 8.00
CA ARG A 91 -7.72 -12.96 7.82
C ARG A 91 -6.31 -12.50 8.16
N GLY A 92 -5.91 -11.31 7.71
CA GLY A 92 -4.60 -10.75 8.00
C GLY A 92 -4.43 -10.43 9.49
N TRP A 93 -5.46 -9.90 10.15
CA TRP A 93 -5.45 -9.66 11.59
C TRP A 93 -5.30 -10.96 12.40
N GLN A 94 -5.99 -12.03 11.99
CA GLN A 94 -5.88 -13.33 12.63
C GLN A 94 -4.48 -13.96 12.48
N ALA A 95 -3.80 -13.71 11.36
CA ALA A 95 -2.43 -14.18 11.15
C ALA A 95 -1.45 -13.61 12.21
N PHE A 96 -1.74 -12.42 12.76
CA PHE A 96 -0.96 -11.77 13.82
C PHE A 96 -1.40 -12.15 15.25
N SER A 97 -2.26 -13.14 15.44
CA SER A 97 -2.83 -13.51 16.75
C SER A 97 -1.82 -13.65 17.89
N ALA A 98 -0.64 -14.22 17.62
CA ALA A 98 0.43 -14.39 18.61
C ALA A 98 1.08 -13.08 19.07
N TYR A 99 0.84 -11.98 18.36
CA TYR A 99 1.47 -10.67 18.55
C TYR A 99 0.48 -9.55 18.86
N HIS A 100 -0.81 -9.87 19.08
CA HIS A 100 -1.85 -8.88 19.35
C HIS A 100 -1.52 -7.98 20.56
N ASP A 101 -0.82 -8.50 21.58
CA ASP A 101 -0.36 -7.74 22.75
C ASP A 101 0.71 -6.67 22.42
N ARG A 102 1.37 -6.79 21.26
CA ARG A 102 2.36 -5.83 20.76
C ARG A 102 1.78 -4.77 19.84
N ILE A 103 0.53 -4.93 19.40
CA ILE A 103 -0.11 -4.04 18.43
C ILE A 103 -0.98 -3.05 19.20
N ALA A 104 -0.49 -1.83 19.38
CA ALA A 104 -1.14 -0.80 20.19
C ALA A 104 -2.18 -0.01 19.36
N LEU A 105 -3.17 -0.72 18.80
CA LEU A 105 -4.23 -0.12 18.02
C LEU A 105 -5.55 -0.88 18.15
N ASP A 106 -6.56 -0.21 18.68
CA ASP A 106 -7.88 -0.81 18.90
C ASP A 106 -8.79 -0.69 17.69
N LYS A 107 -8.59 0.34 16.86
CA LYS A 107 -9.50 0.72 15.79
C LYS A 107 -8.77 1.21 14.54
N THR A 108 -9.25 0.78 13.37
CA THR A 108 -8.75 1.23 12.06
C THR A 108 -9.91 1.58 11.15
N VAL A 109 -9.86 2.75 10.53
CA VAL A 109 -10.76 3.12 9.42
C VAL A 109 -10.22 2.49 8.14
N PHE A 110 -11.07 1.80 7.39
CA PHE A 110 -10.69 1.18 6.13
C PHE A 110 -11.61 1.64 5.00
N ALA A 111 -11.04 1.89 3.82
CA ALA A 111 -11.83 2.05 2.60
C ALA A 111 -11.13 1.45 1.38
N LEU A 112 -11.90 0.75 0.54
CA LEU A 112 -11.53 0.44 -0.84
C LEU A 112 -12.24 1.47 -1.74
N VAL A 113 -11.46 2.31 -2.41
CA VAL A 113 -11.96 3.49 -3.12
C VAL A 113 -11.45 3.60 -4.56
N LEU A 114 -12.21 4.29 -5.40
CA LEU A 114 -11.76 4.73 -6.73
C LEU A 114 -10.85 5.95 -6.61
N SER A 115 -9.71 5.92 -7.30
CA SER A 115 -8.77 7.03 -7.42
C SER A 115 -8.30 7.12 -8.87
N ASP A 116 -8.24 8.32 -9.46
CA ASP A 116 -7.67 8.53 -10.79
C ASP A 116 -6.16 8.32 -10.76
N MET A 117 -5.71 7.21 -11.34
CA MET A 117 -4.31 6.82 -11.45
C MET A 117 -3.72 7.05 -12.84
N SER A 118 -4.34 7.89 -13.69
CA SER A 118 -3.87 8.18 -15.05
C SER A 118 -2.43 8.70 -15.11
N LYS A 119 -1.95 9.36 -14.05
CA LYS A 119 -0.56 9.84 -13.91
C LYS A 119 0.41 8.81 -13.35
N ALA A 120 -0.07 7.64 -12.95
CA ALA A 120 0.72 6.54 -12.39
C ALA A 120 0.41 5.20 -13.10
N PRO A 121 0.58 5.10 -14.43
CA PRO A 121 0.24 3.89 -15.18
C PRO A 121 1.05 2.66 -14.75
N TRP A 122 2.23 2.87 -14.16
CA TRP A 122 3.08 1.83 -13.59
C TRP A 122 2.44 1.09 -12.41
N ALA A 123 1.45 1.68 -11.73
CA ALA A 123 0.72 1.04 -10.63
C ALA A 123 -0.32 0.03 -11.13
N ARG A 124 -0.54 -0.07 -12.45
CA ARG A 124 -1.50 -1.00 -13.08
C ARG A 124 -2.89 -0.96 -12.47
N GLY A 125 -3.36 0.25 -12.15
CA GLY A 125 -4.73 0.51 -11.70
C GLY A 125 -5.02 0.11 -10.25
N TYR A 126 -4.01 -0.12 -9.41
CA TYR A 126 -4.24 -0.22 -7.97
C TYR A 126 -3.02 0.22 -7.14
N ALA A 127 -3.27 0.69 -5.93
CA ALA A 127 -2.27 1.07 -4.94
C ALA A 127 -2.92 1.07 -3.55
N GLY A 128 -2.19 1.48 -2.54
CA GLY A 128 -2.76 1.68 -1.22
C GLY A 128 -1.89 2.52 -0.30
N PHE A 129 -2.40 2.67 0.91
CA PHE A 129 -1.74 3.33 2.01
C PHE A 129 -2.21 2.73 3.34
N GLY A 130 -1.28 2.22 4.14
CA GLY A 130 -1.52 1.74 5.50
C GLY A 130 -0.43 2.11 6.51
N ALA A 131 0.55 2.93 6.14
CA ALA A 131 1.74 3.19 6.96
C ALA A 131 1.53 4.16 8.14
N ILE A 132 0.37 4.85 8.22
CA ILE A 132 0.02 5.70 9.37
C ILE A 132 -1.05 5.00 10.19
N PRO A 133 -0.75 4.64 11.46
CA PRO A 133 -1.69 3.85 12.22
C PRO A 133 -3.05 4.52 12.47
N GLY A 134 -4.12 3.77 12.17
CA GLY A 134 -5.51 4.18 12.33
C GLY A 134 -6.28 4.27 11.01
N TRP A 135 -5.59 4.26 9.87
CA TRP A 135 -6.21 4.36 8.54
C TRP A 135 -5.55 3.44 7.53
N ILE A 136 -6.37 2.65 6.85
CA ILE A 136 -6.00 1.91 5.66
C ILE A 136 -6.87 2.39 4.49
N MET A 137 -6.23 2.65 3.36
CA MET A 137 -6.91 2.96 2.11
C MET A 137 -6.32 2.11 0.99
N VAL A 138 -7.18 1.39 0.27
CA VAL A 138 -6.78 0.68 -0.95
C VAL A 138 -7.49 1.33 -2.12
N THR A 139 -6.73 1.72 -3.13
CA THR A 139 -7.24 2.51 -4.25
C THR A 139 -7.24 1.69 -5.54
N TYR A 140 -8.30 1.83 -6.34
CA TYR A 140 -8.45 1.19 -7.63
C TYR A 140 -8.77 2.19 -8.74
N TRP A 141 -8.26 1.93 -9.94
CA TRP A 141 -8.57 2.65 -11.15
C TRP A 141 -8.68 1.68 -12.31
N GLN A 142 -9.64 1.88 -13.20
CA GLN A 142 -9.87 0.98 -14.34
C GLN A 142 -9.93 -0.50 -13.89
N PRO A 143 -10.90 -0.90 -13.04
CA PRO A 143 -10.99 -2.27 -12.58
C PRO A 143 -11.04 -3.26 -13.74
N ASP A 144 -10.10 -4.20 -13.74
CA ASP A 144 -9.92 -5.22 -14.77
C ASP A 144 -9.56 -6.57 -14.12
N THR A 145 -9.40 -7.62 -14.92
CA THR A 145 -9.09 -8.95 -14.39
C THR A 145 -7.74 -8.99 -13.63
N TYR A 146 -6.78 -8.12 -13.98
CA TYR A 146 -5.47 -8.10 -13.35
C TYR A 146 -5.51 -7.49 -11.95
N ASN A 147 -6.11 -6.32 -11.80
CA ASN A 147 -6.17 -5.62 -10.51
C ASN A 147 -7.26 -6.20 -9.59
N LEU A 148 -8.39 -6.68 -10.12
CA LEU A 148 -9.45 -7.31 -9.32
C LEU A 148 -9.02 -8.67 -8.73
N ALA A 149 -8.06 -9.35 -9.35
CA ALA A 149 -7.44 -10.55 -8.79
C ALA A 149 -6.57 -10.26 -7.55
N ARG A 150 -6.27 -8.97 -7.27
CA ARG A 150 -5.33 -8.54 -6.22
C ARG A 150 -6.01 -7.81 -5.07
N VAL A 151 -7.34 -7.79 -5.00
CA VAL A 151 -8.10 -7.12 -3.93
C VAL A 151 -7.66 -7.57 -2.54
N GLU A 152 -7.59 -8.87 -2.29
CA GLU A 152 -7.19 -9.39 -0.99
C GLU A 152 -5.71 -9.15 -0.72
N ALA A 153 -4.87 -9.31 -1.74
CA ALA A 153 -3.43 -9.14 -1.63
C ALA A 153 -3.05 -7.68 -1.31
N ALA A 154 -3.60 -6.72 -2.04
CA ALA A 154 -3.40 -5.29 -1.80
C ALA A 154 -3.92 -4.89 -0.41
N THR A 155 -5.07 -5.43 0.01
CA THR A 155 -5.61 -5.18 1.35
C THR A 155 -4.71 -5.73 2.45
N ALA A 156 -4.18 -6.95 2.27
CA ALA A 156 -3.26 -7.55 3.22
C ALA A 156 -1.91 -6.83 3.27
N HIS A 157 -1.41 -6.35 2.13
CA HIS A 157 -0.22 -5.52 2.06
C HIS A 157 -0.37 -4.26 2.93
N GLU A 158 -1.43 -3.48 2.72
CA GLU A 158 -1.63 -2.25 3.51
C GLU A 158 -1.95 -2.53 4.98
N LEU A 159 -2.64 -3.62 5.28
CA LEU A 159 -2.82 -4.06 6.66
C LEU A 159 -1.48 -4.37 7.32
N HIS A 160 -0.53 -5.00 6.61
CA HIS A 160 0.79 -5.30 7.17
C HIS A 160 1.52 -4.02 7.61
N HIS A 161 1.54 -2.99 6.76
CA HIS A 161 2.07 -1.66 7.11
C HIS A 161 1.42 -1.09 8.37
N GLN A 162 0.09 -1.20 8.45
CA GLN A 162 -0.69 -0.74 9.59
C GLN A 162 -0.30 -1.47 10.90
N LEU A 163 -0.11 -2.78 10.85
CA LEU A 163 0.27 -3.58 12.02
C LEU A 163 1.72 -3.34 12.43
N MET A 164 2.63 -3.16 11.47
CA MET A 164 4.02 -2.77 11.76
C MET A 164 4.08 -1.39 12.43
N GLY A 165 3.43 -0.38 11.84
CA GLY A 165 3.36 0.96 12.40
C GLY A 165 2.78 0.95 13.82
N ALA A 166 1.70 0.20 14.05
CA ALA A 166 1.06 0.08 15.36
C ALA A 166 1.89 -0.72 16.39
N SER A 167 2.90 -1.46 15.96
CA SER A 167 3.80 -2.23 16.84
C SER A 167 5.20 -1.65 16.98
N MET A 168 5.51 -0.52 16.31
CA MET A 168 6.83 0.12 16.34
C MET A 168 7.42 0.32 17.74
N GLN A 169 6.60 0.74 18.71
CA GLN A 169 7.04 0.96 20.10
C GLN A 169 7.23 -0.33 20.91
N ARG A 170 6.83 -1.48 20.36
CA ARG A 170 6.83 -2.81 21.00
C ARG A 170 7.59 -3.85 20.16
N GLY A 171 8.61 -3.39 19.44
CA GLY A 171 9.53 -4.25 18.67
C GLY A 171 9.14 -4.47 17.21
N GLY A 172 8.14 -3.77 16.69
CA GLY A 172 7.89 -3.67 15.25
C GLY A 172 8.91 -2.77 14.55
N ILE A 173 8.99 -2.90 13.22
CA ILE A 173 9.96 -2.18 12.40
C ILE A 173 9.55 -0.71 12.23
N ASN A 174 10.47 0.21 12.50
CA ASN A 174 10.34 1.61 12.08
C ASN A 174 10.83 1.75 10.63
N MET A 175 9.92 1.63 9.67
CA MET A 175 10.27 1.68 8.24
C MET A 175 11.00 2.96 7.82
N MET A 176 10.82 4.09 8.52
CA MET A 176 11.47 5.35 8.16
C MET A 176 12.85 5.54 8.81
N ALA A 177 13.36 4.54 9.54
CA ALA A 177 14.63 4.65 10.26
C ALA A 177 15.85 4.64 9.32
N SER A 178 15.86 3.74 8.33
CA SER A 178 16.93 3.65 7.32
C SER A 178 16.42 3.00 6.02
N LEU A 179 17.26 2.98 4.98
CA LEU A 179 16.92 2.30 3.73
C LEU A 179 16.70 0.80 3.94
N ALA A 180 17.50 0.17 4.81
CA ALA A 180 17.30 -1.23 5.17
C ALA A 180 15.91 -1.49 5.78
N ASP A 181 15.47 -0.62 6.69
CA ASP A 181 14.18 -0.76 7.36
C ASP A 181 13.02 -0.55 6.38
N TYR A 182 13.10 0.47 5.51
CA TYR A 182 12.07 0.75 4.53
C TYR A 182 11.96 -0.38 3.50
N MET A 183 13.09 -0.81 2.92
CA MET A 183 13.09 -1.91 1.96
C MET A 183 12.52 -3.18 2.55
N LEU A 184 12.94 -3.54 3.77
CA LEU A 184 12.44 -4.75 4.39
C LEU A 184 10.95 -4.61 4.72
N GLY A 185 10.48 -3.45 5.18
CA GLY A 185 9.07 -3.20 5.44
C GLY A 185 8.19 -3.42 4.20
N GLU A 186 8.56 -2.85 3.06
CA GLU A 186 7.85 -3.08 1.79
C GLU A 186 7.93 -4.53 1.33
N GLY A 187 9.10 -5.15 1.49
CA GLY A 187 9.30 -6.56 1.19
C GLY A 187 8.43 -7.48 2.04
N LEU A 188 8.27 -7.17 3.33
CA LEU A 188 7.44 -7.93 4.25
C LEU A 188 5.96 -7.76 3.95
N ALA A 189 5.50 -6.55 3.64
CA ALA A 189 4.10 -6.31 3.28
C ALA A 189 3.69 -7.10 2.03
N GLU A 190 4.53 -7.08 1.00
CA GLU A 190 4.27 -7.85 -0.22
C GLU A 190 4.39 -9.36 0.01
N SER A 191 5.38 -9.79 0.80
CA SER A 191 5.54 -11.20 1.15
C SER A 191 4.40 -11.74 2.03
N PHE A 192 3.80 -10.90 2.86
CA PHE A 192 2.64 -11.25 3.67
C PHE A 192 1.42 -11.47 2.78
N ALA A 193 1.21 -10.59 1.80
CA ALA A 193 0.16 -10.74 0.81
C ALA A 193 0.31 -12.06 0.02
N THR A 194 1.51 -12.38 -0.47
CA THR A 194 1.75 -13.64 -1.22
C THR A 194 1.73 -14.88 -0.34
N GLU A 195 2.11 -14.79 0.95
CA GLU A 195 1.98 -15.89 1.89
C GLU A 195 0.50 -16.28 2.15
N LEU A 196 -0.40 -15.29 2.19
CA LEU A 196 -1.83 -15.55 2.41
C LEU A 196 -2.59 -15.96 1.15
N TYR A 197 -2.21 -15.44 -0.02
CA TYR A 197 -3.01 -15.54 -1.25
C TYR A 197 -2.27 -16.14 -2.45
N GLY A 198 -1.01 -16.54 -2.28
CA GLY A 198 -0.17 -17.18 -3.27
C GLY A 198 0.68 -16.20 -4.10
N ASP A 199 1.71 -16.73 -4.77
CA ASP A 199 2.69 -15.90 -5.48
C ASP A 199 2.13 -15.21 -6.73
N ALA A 200 1.04 -15.71 -7.30
CA ALA A 200 0.43 -15.18 -8.52
C ALA A 200 -0.17 -13.78 -8.36
N VAL A 201 -0.47 -13.37 -7.12
CA VAL A 201 -1.02 -12.04 -6.80
C VAL A 201 0.04 -11.01 -6.45
N ALA A 202 1.33 -11.37 -6.50
CA ALA A 202 2.42 -10.42 -6.36
C ALA A 202 2.23 -9.23 -7.32
N GLY A 203 2.50 -8.04 -6.80
CA GLY A 203 2.26 -6.77 -7.45
C GLY A 203 3.35 -6.35 -8.44
N PRO A 204 3.03 -5.39 -9.32
CA PRO A 204 3.96 -4.95 -10.36
C PRO A 204 5.25 -4.34 -9.78
N TRP A 205 5.20 -3.82 -8.55
CA TRP A 205 6.37 -3.26 -7.85
C TRP A 205 7.51 -4.26 -7.64
N VAL A 206 7.19 -5.56 -7.59
CA VAL A 206 8.18 -6.62 -7.44
C VAL A 206 8.32 -7.47 -8.70
N THR A 207 7.23 -7.69 -9.44
CA THR A 207 7.24 -8.58 -10.62
C THR A 207 7.76 -7.91 -11.89
N ASP A 208 7.65 -6.59 -12.02
CA ASP A 208 8.11 -5.87 -13.22
C ASP A 208 9.58 -5.42 -13.11
N PHE A 209 10.27 -5.76 -12.01
CA PHE A 209 11.68 -5.46 -11.83
C PHE A 209 12.54 -6.16 -12.91
N PRO A 210 13.46 -5.44 -13.59
CA PRO A 210 14.28 -6.03 -14.64
C PRO A 210 15.37 -6.92 -14.04
N GLU A 211 15.18 -8.24 -14.07
CA GLU A 211 16.08 -9.20 -13.41
C GLU A 211 17.54 -9.10 -13.88
N ALA A 212 17.78 -8.69 -15.13
CA ALA A 212 19.12 -8.46 -15.68
C ALA A 212 19.91 -7.37 -14.92
N GLU A 213 19.22 -6.47 -14.23
CA GLU A 213 19.82 -5.39 -13.42
C GLU A 213 20.13 -5.83 -11.98
N LEU A 214 19.68 -7.01 -11.55
CA LEU A 214 19.70 -7.41 -10.14
C LEU A 214 21.08 -7.30 -9.50
N GLU A 215 22.11 -7.88 -10.12
CA GLU A 215 23.45 -7.89 -9.52
C GLU A 215 24.07 -6.48 -9.46
N ARG A 216 23.81 -5.62 -10.46
CA ARG A 216 24.25 -4.22 -10.43
C ARG A 216 23.56 -3.45 -9.30
N VAL A 217 22.24 -3.60 -9.18
CA VAL A 217 21.45 -2.94 -8.14
C VAL A 217 21.84 -3.45 -6.75
N LYS A 218 22.12 -4.75 -6.59
CA LYS A 218 22.62 -5.32 -5.32
C LYS A 218 23.90 -4.63 -4.84
N VAL A 219 24.85 -4.36 -5.74
CA VAL A 219 26.10 -3.66 -5.38
C VAL A 219 25.82 -2.25 -4.86
N ILE A 220 24.94 -1.50 -5.52
CA ILE A 220 24.54 -0.14 -5.11
C ILE A 220 23.88 -0.19 -3.73
N TYR A 221 22.91 -1.08 -3.56
CA TYR A 221 22.11 -1.17 -2.34
C TYR A 221 22.90 -1.66 -1.13
N ARG A 222 23.87 -2.56 -1.33
CA ARG A 222 24.74 -3.04 -0.24
C ARG A 222 25.46 -1.88 0.46
N GLY A 223 25.91 -0.88 -0.29
CA GLY A 223 26.55 0.32 0.26
C GLY A 223 25.59 1.41 0.77
N ALA A 224 24.29 1.26 0.52
CA ALA A 224 23.28 2.29 0.78
C ALA A 224 22.33 1.96 1.94
N LEU A 225 22.43 0.76 2.53
CA LEU A 225 21.50 0.29 3.56
C LEU A 225 21.37 1.26 4.76
N ASP A 226 22.45 1.94 5.13
CA ASP A 226 22.53 2.90 6.25
C ASP A 226 22.05 4.31 5.90
N LEU A 227 21.62 4.57 4.66
CA LEU A 227 21.07 5.87 4.30
C LEU A 227 19.80 6.14 5.11
N THR A 228 19.60 7.42 5.41
CA THR A 228 18.46 7.95 6.18
C THR A 228 17.94 9.21 5.47
N GLY A 229 16.82 9.75 5.95
CA GLY A 229 16.24 10.99 5.43
C GLY A 229 15.15 10.73 4.39
N TYR A 230 13.99 11.36 4.58
CA TYR A 230 12.74 11.02 3.89
C TYR A 230 12.86 10.97 2.36
N ASP A 231 13.40 12.02 1.73
CA ASP A 231 13.52 12.08 0.27
C ASP A 231 14.59 11.12 -0.27
N THR A 232 15.70 10.96 0.45
CA THR A 232 16.75 9.99 0.10
C THR A 232 16.20 8.57 0.12
N LEU A 233 15.47 8.18 1.17
CA LEU A 233 14.89 6.85 1.24
C LEU A 233 13.92 6.61 0.08
N ARG A 234 12.99 7.54 -0.17
CA ARG A 234 12.00 7.46 -1.26
C ARG A 234 12.65 7.34 -2.64
N ALA A 235 13.75 8.05 -2.88
CA ALA A 235 14.48 7.96 -4.14
C ALA A 235 14.95 6.53 -4.42
N TYR A 236 15.56 5.87 -3.43
CA TYR A 236 15.97 4.47 -3.58
C TYR A 236 14.74 3.55 -3.72
N ILE A 237 13.77 3.66 -2.81
CA ILE A 237 12.59 2.80 -2.78
C ILE A 237 11.84 2.78 -4.12
N PHE A 238 11.55 3.95 -4.69
CA PHE A 238 10.79 4.08 -5.93
C PHE A 238 11.65 4.05 -7.21
N GLY A 239 12.96 4.31 -7.09
CA GLY A 239 13.92 4.28 -8.19
C GLY A 239 14.00 5.58 -9.01
N GLY A 240 14.96 5.61 -9.94
CA GLY A 240 15.41 6.83 -10.61
C GLY A 240 14.35 7.56 -11.41
N GLN A 241 13.48 6.84 -12.13
CA GLN A 241 12.43 7.46 -12.93
C GLN A 241 11.41 8.22 -12.07
N ILE A 242 11.02 7.66 -10.92
CA ILE A 242 10.12 8.33 -9.98
C ILE A 242 10.86 9.45 -9.26
N ALA A 243 12.12 9.24 -8.88
CA ALA A 243 12.93 10.30 -8.28
C ALA A 243 13.00 11.56 -9.16
N ALA A 244 13.22 11.41 -10.46
CA ALA A 244 13.21 12.52 -11.42
C ALA A 244 11.84 13.21 -11.53
N ALA A 245 10.74 12.46 -11.48
CA ALA A 245 9.39 13.01 -11.60
C ALA A 245 8.93 13.83 -10.38
N TYR A 246 9.50 13.55 -9.20
CA TYR A 246 9.11 14.15 -7.92
C TYR A 246 10.22 15.02 -7.30
N ASP A 247 11.23 15.42 -8.08
CA ASP A 247 12.36 16.25 -7.62
C ASP A 247 13.08 15.67 -6.39
N LEU A 248 13.20 14.33 -6.33
CA LEU A 248 13.93 13.63 -5.29
C LEU A 248 15.43 13.51 -5.67
N PRO A 249 16.32 13.20 -4.71
CA PRO A 249 17.71 12.89 -5.00
C PRO A 249 17.84 11.84 -6.12
N GLN A 250 18.68 12.11 -7.11
CA GLN A 250 18.82 11.24 -8.27
C GLN A 250 19.56 9.96 -7.91
N VAL A 251 19.01 8.82 -8.34
CA VAL A 251 19.59 7.48 -8.14
C VAL A 251 19.50 6.68 -9.42
N GLU A 252 20.58 5.99 -9.80
CA GLU A 252 20.68 5.25 -11.07
C GLU A 252 20.22 3.79 -10.91
N VAL A 253 18.98 3.60 -10.45
CA VAL A 253 18.38 2.27 -10.26
C VAL A 253 17.00 2.18 -10.92
N PRO A 254 16.59 1.00 -11.41
CA PRO A 254 15.26 0.78 -12.00
C PRO A 254 14.12 1.22 -11.07
N MET A 255 12.96 1.47 -11.65
CA MET A 255 11.74 1.76 -10.89
C MET A 255 11.45 0.61 -9.90
N MET A 256 10.98 0.96 -8.70
CA MET A 256 10.63 0.03 -7.62
C MET A 256 11.75 -0.90 -7.15
N SER A 257 13.01 -0.51 -7.35
CA SER A 257 14.16 -1.32 -6.93
C SER A 257 14.12 -1.67 -5.44
N GLY A 258 13.73 -0.74 -4.57
CA GLY A 258 13.67 -1.01 -3.14
C GLY A 258 12.60 -2.03 -2.77
N TYR A 259 11.41 -1.94 -3.37
CA TYR A 259 10.34 -2.94 -3.24
C TYR A 259 10.82 -4.32 -3.68
N ALA A 260 11.36 -4.42 -4.90
CA ALA A 260 11.77 -5.69 -5.49
C ALA A 260 12.90 -6.36 -4.71
N LEU A 261 13.93 -5.60 -4.29
CA LEU A 261 15.01 -6.14 -3.47
C LEU A 261 14.50 -6.52 -2.08
N GLY A 262 13.66 -5.70 -1.44
CA GLY A 262 13.03 -6.00 -0.17
C GLY A 262 12.29 -7.34 -0.19
N TYR A 263 11.44 -7.55 -1.20
CA TYR A 263 10.73 -8.80 -1.40
C TYR A 263 11.69 -9.99 -1.56
N LYS A 264 12.70 -9.87 -2.43
CA LYS A 264 13.69 -10.94 -2.65
C LYS A 264 14.49 -11.28 -1.38
N ILE A 265 14.82 -10.29 -0.55
CA ILE A 265 15.48 -10.49 0.75
C ILE A 265 14.60 -11.32 1.68
N VAL A 266 13.32 -10.96 1.80
CA VAL A 266 12.37 -11.71 2.65
C VAL A 266 12.21 -13.13 2.14
N GLN A 267 12.03 -13.35 0.83
CA GLN A 267 11.91 -14.70 0.26
C GLN A 267 13.17 -15.54 0.51
N ALA A 268 14.37 -14.97 0.36
CA ALA A 268 15.62 -15.64 0.66
C ALA A 268 15.74 -16.01 2.14
N TYR A 269 15.37 -15.10 3.05
CA TYR A 269 15.37 -15.36 4.49
C TYR A 269 14.36 -16.45 4.87
N LYS A 270 13.14 -16.41 4.33
CA LYS A 270 12.12 -17.46 4.53
C LYS A 270 12.62 -18.82 4.07
N GLN A 271 13.21 -18.90 2.88
CA GLN A 271 13.74 -20.15 2.34
C GLN A 271 14.84 -20.75 3.23
N ARG A 272 15.67 -19.91 3.85
CA ARG A 272 16.78 -20.34 4.70
C ARG A 272 16.34 -20.74 6.12
N THR A 273 15.34 -20.07 6.67
CA THR A 273 14.98 -20.19 8.09
C THR A 273 13.66 -20.92 8.34
N GLY A 274 12.78 -21.00 7.34
CA GLY A 274 11.42 -21.52 7.48
C GLY A 274 10.48 -20.65 8.31
N LYS A 275 10.88 -19.43 8.69
CA LYS A 275 10.05 -18.50 9.48
C LYS A 275 8.91 -17.92 8.64
N SER A 276 7.77 -17.66 9.27
CA SER A 276 6.65 -16.96 8.64
C SER A 276 6.94 -15.47 8.48
N VAL A 277 6.24 -14.79 7.58
CA VAL A 277 6.40 -13.33 7.42
C VAL A 277 6.02 -12.57 8.71
N VAL A 278 5.02 -13.07 9.43
CA VAL A 278 4.58 -12.52 10.72
C VAL A 278 5.74 -12.56 11.72
N ASP A 279 6.44 -13.69 11.85
CA ASP A 279 7.58 -13.80 12.76
C ASP A 279 8.75 -12.89 12.37
N ILE A 280 9.02 -12.79 11.06
CA ILE A 280 10.11 -11.96 10.52
C ILE A 280 9.87 -10.47 10.80
N SER A 281 8.59 -10.06 10.86
CA SER A 281 8.20 -8.66 11.11
C SER A 281 8.64 -8.13 12.49
N TYR A 282 9.12 -9.00 13.37
CA TYR A 282 9.65 -8.66 14.70
C TYR A 282 11.16 -8.94 14.85
N ILE A 283 11.86 -9.16 13.74
CA ILE A 283 13.32 -9.34 13.70
C ILE A 283 13.96 -8.04 13.19
N PRO A 284 15.08 -7.57 13.78
CA PRO A 284 15.76 -6.37 13.29
C PRO A 284 16.10 -6.47 11.80
N PRO A 285 15.80 -5.45 10.97
CA PRO A 285 15.97 -5.58 9.53
C PRO A 285 17.39 -5.94 9.07
N ARG A 286 18.40 -5.48 9.80
CA ARG A 286 19.81 -5.82 9.52
C ARG A 286 20.12 -7.29 9.72
N GLU A 287 19.53 -7.92 10.73
CA GLU A 287 19.68 -9.34 10.99
C GLU A 287 19.05 -10.14 9.85
N VAL A 288 17.81 -9.79 9.47
CA VAL A 288 17.12 -10.43 8.33
C VAL A 288 17.93 -10.31 7.04
N ILE A 289 18.41 -9.10 6.73
CA ILE A 289 19.22 -8.86 5.52
C ILE A 289 20.51 -9.67 5.56
N ALA A 290 21.26 -9.66 6.66
CA ALA A 290 22.52 -10.39 6.78
C ALA A 290 22.31 -11.90 6.66
N GLU A 291 21.36 -12.45 7.41
CA GLU A 291 21.09 -13.88 7.45
C GLU A 291 20.41 -14.42 6.19
N SER A 292 19.72 -13.56 5.41
CA SER A 292 19.16 -13.92 4.11
C SER A 292 20.23 -14.38 3.12
N GLY A 293 21.49 -13.95 3.29
CA GLY A 293 22.57 -14.17 2.33
C GLY A 293 22.34 -13.49 0.97
N PHE A 294 21.33 -12.62 0.85
CA PHE A 294 20.92 -12.04 -0.43
C PHE A 294 22.05 -11.25 -1.10
N PHE A 295 22.82 -10.50 -0.30
CA PHE A 295 23.94 -9.72 -0.79
C PHE A 295 25.24 -10.52 -0.94
N GLY A 296 25.30 -11.81 -0.61
CA GLY A 296 26.54 -12.61 -0.67
C GLY A 296 27.39 -12.52 0.58
#